data_AF-A0A0Q9IMF0-F1
#
_entry.id   AF-A0A0Q9IMF0-F1
#
_cell.length_a   1.000
_cell.length_b   1.000
_cell.length_c   1.000
_cell.angle_alpha   90.00
_cell.angle_beta   90.00
_cell.angle_gamma   90.00
#
_symmetry.space_group_name_H-M   'P 1'
#
loop_
_entity.id
_entity.type
_entity.pdbx_description
1 polymer ?
#
loop_
_entity_poly.entity_id
_entity_poly.type
_entity_poly.pdbx_seq_one_letter_code
_entity_poly.pdbx_strand_id
1 'polypeptide(L)'
;MPGLPVLRALALVSAVAVPLGACVSGPANPSAGRASELANLVSRSVACRAGAPRASTLERFIASERARGATPEQLASARATYVTISEAETINHGIKPQACDPEERATIKAKMVPIRAGDFSAL
;
A
#
# COMPACT_ATOMS: atom_id res chain seq x y z
N MET A 1 -7.88 48.01 -57.81
CA MET A 1 -9.18 48.15 -57.12
C MET A 1 -10.24 47.47 -57.98
N PRO A 2 -11.28 46.78 -57.46
CA PRO A 2 -11.79 46.61 -56.09
C PRO A 2 -11.67 45.13 -55.61
N GLY A 3 -12.06 44.65 -54.42
CA GLY A 3 -12.71 45.19 -53.23
C GLY A 3 -12.62 44.16 -52.07
N LEU A 4 -12.57 44.66 -50.83
CA LEU A 4 -12.73 43.93 -49.55
C LEU A 4 -14.21 43.47 -49.40
N PRO A 5 -14.59 42.49 -48.52
CA PRO A 5 -14.08 42.32 -47.15
C PRO A 5 -14.01 40.86 -46.67
N VAL A 6 -13.56 40.63 -45.43
CA VAL A 6 -14.27 39.85 -44.40
C VAL A 6 -13.35 39.64 -43.21
N LEU A 7 -13.74 40.25 -42.09
CA LEU A 7 -13.27 39.94 -40.75
C LEU A 7 -13.33 38.44 -40.48
N ARG A 8 -12.31 37.86 -39.85
CA ARG A 8 -12.57 36.89 -38.77
C ARG A 8 -11.36 36.66 -37.87
N ALA A 9 -11.51 37.19 -36.67
CA ALA A 9 -11.21 36.56 -35.39
C ALA A 9 -9.80 35.98 -35.19
N LEU A 10 -9.03 36.73 -34.38
CA LEU A 10 -8.11 36.18 -33.39
C LEU A 10 -8.76 34.97 -32.70
N ALA A 11 -8.34 33.76 -33.08
CA ALA A 11 -8.62 32.56 -32.31
C ALA A 11 -7.43 32.31 -31.39
N LEU A 12 -7.70 32.45 -30.10
CA LEU A 12 -6.76 32.30 -28.99
C LEU A 12 -5.95 31.02 -29.10
N VAL A 13 -4.63 31.21 -29.18
CA VAL A 13 -3.63 30.24 -28.74
C VAL A 13 -3.77 30.13 -27.23
N SER A 14 -4.42 29.08 -26.74
CA SER A 14 -4.29 28.54 -25.37
C SER A 14 -4.98 27.18 -25.32
N ALA A 15 -4.47 26.22 -26.08
CA ALA A 15 -4.64 24.83 -25.69
C ALA A 15 -3.85 24.65 -24.39
N VAL A 16 -4.51 24.87 -23.25
CA VAL A 16 -4.07 24.41 -21.96
C VAL A 16 -4.16 22.89 -22.01
N ALA A 17 -3.16 22.29 -22.66
CA ALA A 17 -2.77 20.92 -22.39
C ALA A 17 -2.26 20.95 -20.95
N VAL A 18 -3.17 20.80 -19.99
CA VAL A 18 -2.80 20.35 -18.66
C VAL A 18 -2.15 19.00 -18.90
N PRO A 19 -0.83 18.82 -18.70
CA PRO A 19 -0.32 17.48 -18.59
C PRO A 19 -0.86 16.98 -17.26
N LEU A 20 -2.03 16.33 -17.29
CA LEU A 20 -2.48 15.40 -16.24
C LEU A 20 -1.61 14.14 -16.29
N GLY A 21 -0.30 14.34 -16.37
CA GLY A 21 0.70 13.34 -16.62
C GLY A 21 1.77 13.46 -15.55
N ALA A 22 1.74 12.51 -14.64
CA ALA A 22 2.85 12.12 -13.77
C ALA A 22 3.14 13.02 -12.57
N CYS A 23 2.33 12.87 -11.53
CA CYS A 23 2.80 12.83 -10.14
C CYS A 23 2.23 11.61 -9.43
N VAL A 24 2.44 10.40 -9.99
CA VAL A 24 2.41 9.17 -9.19
C VAL A 24 3.86 8.77 -8.93
N SER A 25 4.52 9.55 -8.10
CA SER A 25 5.93 9.34 -7.76
C SER A 25 6.02 9.15 -6.25
N GLY A 26 5.90 7.89 -5.85
CA GLY A 26 5.98 7.40 -4.47
C GLY A 26 4.61 7.28 -3.78
N PRO A 27 4.38 6.24 -2.93
CA PRO A 27 3.21 6.26 -2.07
C PRO A 27 3.32 7.52 -1.22
N ALA A 28 2.32 8.40 -1.28
CA ALA A 28 2.25 9.61 -0.44
C ALA A 28 2.37 9.29 1.07
N ASN A 29 2.33 8.01 1.43
CA ASN A 29 2.64 7.48 2.74
C ASN A 29 3.43 6.15 2.64
N PRO A 30 4.76 6.12 2.82
CA PRO A 30 5.54 4.88 2.81
C PRO A 30 5.17 3.92 3.95
N SER A 31 4.63 4.44 5.06
CA SER A 31 4.12 3.61 6.15
C SER A 31 2.86 2.83 5.75
N ALA A 32 2.02 3.39 4.88
CA ALA A 32 0.86 2.68 4.33
C ALA A 32 1.27 1.55 3.37
N GLY A 33 2.32 1.76 2.56
CA GLY A 33 2.89 0.70 1.71
C GLY A 33 3.38 -0.49 2.55
N ARG A 34 4.18 -0.22 3.57
CA ARG A 34 4.71 -1.26 4.47
C ARG A 34 3.62 -1.92 5.32
N ALA A 35 2.57 -1.17 5.68
CA ALA A 35 1.39 -1.72 6.34
C ALA A 35 0.62 -2.70 5.44
N SER A 36 0.50 -2.40 4.15
CA SER A 36 -0.08 -3.29 3.15
C SER A 36 0.72 -4.58 3.00
N GLU A 37 2.05 -4.46 2.89
CA GLU A 37 2.93 -5.63 2.84
C GLU A 37 2.84 -6.50 4.10
N LEU A 38 2.82 -5.87 5.28
CA LEU A 38 2.62 -6.57 6.54
C LEU A 38 1.26 -7.29 6.57
N ALA A 39 0.17 -6.62 6.18
CA ALA A 39 -1.18 -7.21 6.19
C ALA A 39 -1.26 -8.43 5.27
N ASN A 40 -0.72 -8.33 4.05
CA ASN A 40 -0.67 -9.43 3.09
C ASN A 40 0.18 -10.60 3.63
N LEU A 41 1.35 -10.30 4.20
CA LEU A 41 2.21 -11.33 4.80
C LEU A 41 1.53 -12.03 5.97
N VAL A 42 0.88 -11.28 6.87
CA VAL A 42 0.14 -11.83 8.00
C VAL A 42 -1.02 -12.70 7.52
N SER A 43 -1.82 -12.21 6.57
CA SER A 43 -2.89 -12.98 5.94
C SER A 43 -2.40 -14.33 5.42
N ARG A 44 -1.40 -14.31 4.53
CA ARG A 44 -0.83 -15.55 3.97
C ARG A 44 -0.19 -16.42 5.03
N SER A 45 0.44 -15.85 6.05
CA SER A 45 1.03 -16.64 7.15
C SER A 45 -0.01 -17.43 7.93
N VAL A 46 -1.19 -16.86 8.16
CA VAL A 46 -2.30 -17.51 8.85
C VAL A 46 -2.89 -18.59 7.96
N ALA A 47 -3.18 -18.27 6.69
CA ALA A 47 -3.69 -19.23 5.71
C ALA A 47 -2.75 -20.44 5.55
N CYS A 48 -1.45 -20.21 5.46
CA CYS A 48 -0.41 -21.23 5.27
C CYS A 48 0.01 -21.96 6.56
N ARG A 49 -0.51 -21.58 7.74
CA ARG A 49 0.02 -22.04 9.04
C ARG A 49 1.55 -21.91 9.13
N ALA A 50 2.07 -20.80 8.62
CA ALA A 50 3.49 -20.47 8.54
C ALA A 50 3.98 -19.62 9.73
N GLY A 51 3.08 -19.31 10.67
CA GLY A 51 3.38 -18.60 11.90
C GLY A 51 2.33 -17.55 12.18
N ALA A 52 1.68 -17.62 13.34
CA ALA A 52 0.65 -16.65 13.70
C ALA A 52 1.28 -15.30 14.10
N PRO A 53 0.67 -14.18 13.71
CA PRO A 53 1.03 -12.88 14.26
C PRO A 53 0.79 -12.88 15.78
N ARG A 54 1.54 -12.06 16.52
CA ARG A 54 1.17 -11.74 17.91
C ARG A 54 0.04 -10.72 17.92
N ALA A 55 -0.77 -10.71 18.98
CA ALA A 55 -1.79 -9.66 19.19
C ALA A 55 -1.18 -8.24 19.13
N SER A 56 0.08 -8.09 19.58
CA SER A 56 0.82 -6.83 19.55
C SER A 56 1.56 -6.52 18.25
N THR A 57 1.34 -7.28 17.16
CA THR A 57 2.13 -7.09 15.91
C THR A 57 1.87 -5.72 15.28
N LEU A 58 0.61 -5.30 15.18
CA LEU A 58 0.25 -4.00 14.62
C LEU A 58 0.81 -2.85 15.48
N GLU A 59 0.64 -2.89 16.80
CA GLU A 59 1.13 -1.83 17.68
C GLU A 59 2.67 -1.74 17.66
N ARG A 60 3.37 -2.88 17.57
CA ARG A 60 4.84 -2.88 17.41
C ARG A 60 5.28 -2.37 16.03
N PHE A 61 4.52 -2.67 14.98
CA PHE A 61 4.76 -2.09 13.66
C PHE A 61 4.60 -0.57 13.69
N ILE A 62 3.51 -0.04 14.26
CA ILE A 62 3.27 1.40 14.39
C ILE A 62 4.37 2.07 15.24
N ALA A 63 4.83 1.41 16.31
CA ALA A 63 5.97 1.90 17.08
C ALA A 63 7.26 1.97 16.23
N SER A 64 7.51 0.97 15.38
CA SER A 64 8.65 0.98 14.45
C SER A 64 8.55 2.08 13.39
N GLU A 65 7.35 2.36 12.88
CA GLU A 65 7.10 3.45 11.94
C GLU A 65 7.33 4.81 12.60
N ARG A 66 6.89 4.97 13.84
CA ARG A 66 7.16 6.16 14.63
C ARG A 66 8.67 6.36 14.84
N ALA A 67 9.41 5.29 15.13
CA ALA A 67 10.87 5.35 15.25
C ALA A 67 11.56 5.69 13.92
N ARG A 68 10.93 5.41 12.78
CA ARG A 68 11.37 5.82 11.43
C ARG A 68 10.97 7.27 11.08
N GLY A 69 10.32 8.00 11.99
CA GLY A 69 9.96 9.39 11.80
C GLY A 69 8.62 9.61 11.07
N ALA A 70 7.76 8.60 10.98
CA ALA A 70 6.44 8.76 10.38
C ALA A 70 5.57 9.75 11.17
N THR A 71 4.87 10.64 10.46
CA THR A 71 3.95 11.62 11.09
C THR A 71 2.69 10.93 11.64
N PRO A 72 1.95 11.57 12.56
CA PRO A 72 0.70 11.02 13.07
C PRO A 72 -0.32 10.65 11.97
N GLU A 73 -0.41 11.45 10.91
CA GLU A 73 -1.28 11.21 9.76
C GLU A 73 -0.84 9.98 8.97
N GLN A 74 0.47 9.81 8.81
CA GLN A 74 1.05 8.63 8.15
C GLN A 74 0.82 7.37 8.97
N LEU A 75 0.95 7.44 10.30
CA LEU A 75 0.66 6.32 11.21
C LEU A 75 -0.83 5.96 11.19
N ALA A 76 -1.72 6.95 11.19
CA ALA A 76 -3.16 6.74 11.11
C ALA A 76 -3.54 6.07 9.78
N SER A 77 -3.01 6.57 8.67
CA SER A 77 -3.20 5.97 7.35
C SER A 77 -2.63 4.55 7.28
N ALA A 78 -1.45 4.29 7.85
CA ALA A 78 -0.87 2.94 7.91
C ALA A 78 -1.77 1.96 8.70
N ARG A 79 -2.31 2.41 9.84
CA ARG A 79 -3.26 1.61 10.64
C ARG A 79 -4.52 1.29 9.86
N ALA A 80 -5.10 2.28 9.20
CA ALA A 80 -6.29 2.11 8.36
C ALA A 80 -6.02 1.11 7.23
N THR A 81 -4.91 1.27 6.51
CA THR A 81 -4.51 0.35 5.42
C THR A 81 -4.35 -1.09 5.92
N TYR A 82 -3.65 -1.30 7.04
CA TYR A 82 -3.47 -2.65 7.59
C TYR A 82 -4.81 -3.32 7.92
N VAL A 83 -5.72 -2.58 8.57
CA VAL A 83 -7.04 -3.10 8.98
C VAL A 83 -7.88 -3.44 7.75
N THR A 84 -8.01 -2.51 6.79
CA THR A 84 -8.83 -2.72 5.58
C THR A 84 -8.36 -3.94 4.79
N ILE A 85 -7.06 -4.11 4.60
CA ILE A 85 -6.52 -5.27 3.87
C ILE A 85 -6.71 -6.56 4.67
N SER A 86 -6.45 -6.55 5.98
CA SER A 86 -6.62 -7.73 6.83
C SER A 86 -8.07 -8.22 6.85
N GLU A 87 -9.03 -7.31 6.88
CA GLU A 87 -10.47 -7.62 6.80
C GLU A 87 -10.84 -8.20 5.44
N ALA A 88 -10.42 -7.54 4.35
CA ALA A 88 -10.66 -8.02 2.99
C ALA A 88 -10.09 -9.43 2.77
N GLU A 89 -8.87 -9.67 3.22
CA GLU A 89 -8.20 -10.96 3.12
C GLU A 89 -8.87 -12.05 3.97
N THR A 90 -9.34 -11.70 5.18
CA THR A 90 -10.09 -12.62 6.04
C THR A 90 -11.36 -13.09 5.34
N ILE A 91 -12.10 -12.17 4.71
CA ILE A 91 -13.30 -12.49 3.93
C ILE A 91 -12.94 -13.37 2.72
N ASN A 92 -11.91 -12.97 1.95
CA ASN A 92 -11.47 -13.70 0.77
C ASN A 92 -11.09 -15.15 1.10
N HIS A 93 -10.39 -15.37 2.20
CA HIS A 93 -10.02 -16.71 2.66
C HIS A 93 -11.19 -17.54 3.16
N GLY A 94 -12.22 -16.91 3.73
CA GLY A 94 -13.47 -17.59 4.09
C GLY A 94 -14.24 -18.10 2.86
N ILE A 95 -14.20 -17.34 1.75
CA ILE A 95 -14.89 -17.70 0.50
C ILE A 95 -14.07 -18.69 -0.33
N LYS A 96 -12.78 -18.43 -0.50
CA LYS A 96 -11.87 -19.23 -1.33
C LYS A 96 -10.54 -19.46 -0.60
N PRO A 97 -10.46 -20.53 0.21
CA PRO A 97 -9.21 -20.95 0.82
C PRO A 97 -8.16 -21.21 -0.26
N GLN A 98 -7.02 -20.56 -0.12
CA GLN A 98 -5.89 -20.75 -1.03
C GLN A 98 -4.91 -21.73 -0.39
N ALA A 99 -4.59 -22.81 -1.09
CA ALA A 99 -3.55 -23.74 -0.68
C ALA A 99 -2.18 -23.04 -0.63
N CYS A 100 -1.26 -23.61 0.14
CA CYS A 100 0.09 -23.11 0.30
C CYS A 100 1.08 -24.21 -0.02
N ASP A 101 2.00 -23.93 -0.93
CA ASP A 101 3.09 -24.85 -1.25
C ASP A 101 4.09 -24.94 -0.07
N PRO A 102 4.76 -26.08 0.17
CA PRO A 102 5.78 -26.18 1.21
C PRO A 102 6.91 -25.14 1.11
N GLU A 103 7.34 -24.77 -0.09
CA GLU A 103 8.36 -23.76 -0.34
C GLU A 103 7.86 -22.34 -0.01
N GLU A 104 6.63 -22.01 -0.43
CA GLU A 104 5.95 -20.77 -0.08
C GLU A 104 5.83 -20.65 1.45
N ARG A 105 5.39 -21.74 2.10
CA ARG A 105 5.25 -21.81 3.56
C ARG A 105 6.59 -21.58 4.27
N ALA A 106 7.68 -22.16 3.78
CA ALA A 106 9.01 -21.98 4.36
C ALA A 106 9.46 -20.52 4.24
N THR A 107 9.22 -19.89 3.08
CA THR A 107 9.54 -18.48 2.82
C THR A 107 8.75 -17.54 3.73
N ILE A 108 7.43 -17.74 3.84
CA ILE A 108 6.58 -16.94 4.72
C ILE A 108 7.00 -17.12 6.19
N LYS A 109 7.31 -18.35 6.60
CA LYS A 109 7.78 -18.63 7.96
C LYS A 109 9.07 -17.88 8.27
N ALA A 110 10.03 -17.87 7.35
CA ALA A 110 11.28 -17.14 7.50
C ALA A 110 11.04 -15.64 7.69
N LYS A 111 10.14 -15.04 6.89
CA LYS A 111 9.75 -13.62 7.04
C LYS A 111 8.99 -13.33 8.35
N MET A 112 8.18 -14.27 8.84
CA MET A 112 7.41 -14.07 10.08
C MET A 112 8.25 -14.15 11.36
N VAL A 113 9.40 -14.82 11.35
CA VAL A 113 10.31 -14.90 12.51
C VAL A 113 10.74 -13.51 13.03
N PRO A 114 11.36 -12.63 12.22
CA PRO A 114 11.74 -11.29 12.67
C PRO A 114 10.53 -10.42 13.03
N ILE A 115 9.44 -10.49 12.25
CA ILE A 115 8.20 -9.75 12.52
C ILE A 115 7.63 -10.09 13.91
N ARG A 116 7.67 -11.37 14.30
CA ARG A 116 7.22 -11.79 15.64
C ARG A 116 8.15 -11.30 16.74
N ALA A 117 9.45 -11.18 16.45
CA ALA A 117 10.42 -10.53 17.34
C ALA A 117 10.22 -9.00 17.43
N GLY A 118 9.47 -8.40 16.49
CA GLY A 118 9.22 -6.97 16.43
C GLY A 118 10.20 -6.23 15.51
N ASP A 119 10.93 -6.96 14.68
CA ASP A 119 11.77 -6.40 13.63
C ASP A 119 10.99 -6.36 12.31
N PHE A 120 10.85 -5.14 11.78
CA PHE A 120 10.12 -4.82 10.55
C PHE A 120 11.05 -4.23 9.49
N SER A 121 12.37 -4.36 9.65
CA SER A 121 13.38 -3.77 8.74
C SER A 121 13.31 -4.29 7.31
N ALA A 122 12.85 -5.54 7.14
CA ALA A 122 12.69 -6.20 5.85
C ALA A 122 11.33 -5.90 5.16
N LEU A 123 10.53 -4.99 5.73
CA LEU A 123 9.35 -4.38 5.10
C LEU A 123 9.72 -3.01 4.55
#